data_AF-A0A0G1CEQ9-F1
#
_entry.id   AF-A0A0G1CEQ9-F1
#
_cell.length_a   1.000
_cell.length_b   1.000
_cell.length_c   1.000
_cell.angle_alpha   90.00
_cell.angle_beta   90.00
_cell.angle_gamma   90.00
#
_symmetry.space_group_name_H-M   'P 1'
#
loop_
_entity.id
_entity.type
_entity.pdbx_description
1 polymer ?
#
loop_
_entity_poly.entity_id
_entity_poly.type
_entity_poly.pdbx_seq_one_letter_code
_entity_poly.pdbx_strand_id
1 'polypeptide(L)'
;MKFATQPRQKIITAIVFTIGFVGIATALIAYPSINVIKTLSDQIFKQRVELEELYERGQVLKQTLKEYEEIKPIIPTLNQIYLMKGNELEFITTVEKAAADSGVTHDLKLATTDPKKNTNQLQYQLQVNGDLIKFIRYLAELESLNFYVNINTIRLSSPAGSSIQSNQIGTDSALQAILLATSFFKP
;
A
#
# COMPACT_ATOMS: atom_id res chain seq x y z
N MET A 1 -90.75 -22.75 14.40
CA MET A 1 -91.14 -21.32 14.25
C MET A 1 -90.76 -20.87 12.84
N LYS A 2 -91.75 -20.58 11.97
CA LYS A 2 -91.52 -20.16 10.57
C LYS A 2 -91.53 -18.63 10.53
N PHE A 3 -90.39 -18.00 10.24
CA PHE A 3 -90.35 -16.57 9.95
C PHE A 3 -90.86 -16.34 8.52
N ALA A 4 -92.12 -15.89 8.40
CA ALA A 4 -92.66 -15.43 7.12
C ALA A 4 -92.11 -14.02 6.83
N THR A 5 -91.05 -13.95 6.03
CA THR A 5 -90.44 -12.68 5.59
C THR A 5 -91.12 -12.10 4.34
N GLN A 6 -91.37 -10.79 4.35
CA GLN A 6 -92.01 -10.05 3.26
C GLN A 6 -91.17 -10.08 1.96
N PRO A 7 -91.78 -10.04 0.76
CA PRO A 7 -91.08 -10.24 -0.52
C PRO A 7 -89.94 -9.24 -0.78
N ARG A 8 -90.04 -8.01 -0.27
CA ARG A 8 -88.98 -6.98 -0.40
C ARG A 8 -87.71 -7.34 0.37
N GLN A 9 -87.83 -7.99 1.53
CA GLN A 9 -86.67 -8.38 2.35
C GLN A 9 -85.84 -9.48 1.68
N LYS A 10 -86.47 -10.39 0.92
CA LYS A 10 -85.78 -11.47 0.19
C LYS A 10 -84.90 -10.95 -0.95
N ILE A 11 -85.36 -9.91 -1.66
CA ILE A 11 -84.60 -9.29 -2.75
C ILE A 11 -83.37 -8.55 -2.20
N ILE A 12 -83.53 -7.80 -1.11
CA ILE A 12 -82.43 -7.09 -0.46
C ILE A 12 -81.37 -8.08 0.04
N THR A 13 -81.78 -9.18 0.70
CA THR A 13 -80.83 -10.21 1.16
C THR A 13 -80.08 -10.87 0.00
N ALA A 14 -80.74 -11.10 -1.14
CA ALA A 14 -80.10 -11.66 -2.32
C ALA A 14 -79.04 -10.71 -2.91
N ILE A 15 -79.36 -9.41 -3.04
CA ILE A 15 -78.44 -8.39 -3.56
C ILE A 15 -77.20 -8.27 -2.66
N VAL A 16 -77.39 -8.20 -1.34
CA VAL A 16 -76.27 -8.14 -0.38
C VAL A 16 -75.37 -9.37 -0.50
N PHE A 17 -75.97 -10.56 -0.66
CA PHE A 17 -75.22 -11.80 -0.82
C PHE A 17 -74.43 -11.83 -2.14
N THR A 18 -75.04 -11.36 -3.25
CA THR A 18 -74.35 -11.26 -4.54
C THR A 18 -73.18 -10.29 -4.51
N ILE A 19 -73.37 -9.10 -3.91
CA ILE A 19 -72.29 -8.11 -3.77
C ILE A 19 -71.17 -8.66 -2.88
N GLY A 20 -71.51 -9.30 -1.76
CA GLY A 20 -70.55 -9.95 -0.89
C GLY A 20 -69.77 -11.06 -1.60
N PHE A 21 -70.45 -11.90 -2.38
CA PHE A 21 -69.83 -12.97 -3.15
C PHE A 21 -68.86 -12.43 -4.21
N VAL A 22 -69.25 -11.40 -4.95
CA VAL A 22 -68.37 -10.75 -5.94
C VAL A 22 -67.15 -10.11 -5.26
N GLY A 23 -67.33 -9.44 -4.13
CA GLY A 23 -66.23 -8.86 -3.36
C GLY A 23 -65.24 -9.90 -2.83
N ILE A 24 -65.74 -11.05 -2.36
CA ILE A 24 -64.89 -12.17 -1.92
C ILE A 24 -64.16 -12.78 -3.12
N ALA A 25 -64.84 -13.01 -4.24
CA ALA A 25 -64.24 -13.57 -5.44
C ALA A 25 -63.12 -12.69 -6.00
N THR A 26 -63.32 -11.36 -6.03
CA THR A 26 -62.28 -10.43 -6.49
C THR A 26 -61.12 -10.34 -5.51
N ALA A 27 -61.38 -10.32 -4.19
CA ALA A 27 -60.34 -10.34 -3.17
C ALA A 27 -59.49 -11.63 -3.24
N LEU A 28 -60.12 -12.78 -3.48
CA LEU A 28 -59.45 -14.08 -3.57
C LEU A 28 -58.49 -14.17 -4.77
N ILE A 29 -58.76 -13.42 -5.84
CA ILE A 29 -57.88 -13.32 -7.01
C ILE A 29 -56.83 -12.22 -6.83
N ALA A 30 -57.22 -11.05 -6.31
CA ALA A 30 -56.32 -9.91 -6.17
C ALA A 30 -55.25 -10.12 -5.10
N TYR A 31 -55.58 -10.76 -3.98
CA TYR A 31 -54.65 -11.01 -2.88
C TYR A 31 -53.40 -11.82 -3.30
N PRO A 32 -53.51 -13.00 -3.93
CA PRO A 32 -52.34 -13.74 -4.38
C PRO A 32 -51.54 -12.97 -5.44
N SER A 33 -52.19 -12.25 -6.35
CA SER A 33 -51.49 -11.44 -7.35
C SER A 33 -50.61 -10.35 -6.74
N ILE A 34 -51.12 -9.63 -5.73
CA ILE A 34 -50.33 -8.60 -5.03
C ILE A 34 -49.12 -9.21 -4.33
N ASN A 35 -49.28 -10.37 -3.70
CA ASN A 35 -48.17 -11.06 -3.04
C ASN A 35 -47.11 -11.52 -4.03
N VAL A 36 -47.52 -12.07 -5.19
CA VAL A 36 -46.59 -12.47 -6.25
C VAL A 36 -45.80 -11.26 -6.78
N ILE A 37 -46.46 -10.13 -7.02
CA ILE A 37 -45.80 -8.89 -7.47
C ILE A 37 -44.76 -8.42 -6.46
N LYS A 38 -45.09 -8.43 -5.16
CA LYS A 38 -44.13 -8.07 -4.11
C LYS A 38 -42.94 -9.01 -4.09
N THR A 39 -43.17 -10.33 -4.12
CA THR A 39 -42.06 -11.30 -4.12
C THR A 39 -41.18 -11.16 -5.35
N LEU A 40 -41.75 -10.87 -6.52
CA LEU A 40 -41.00 -10.68 -7.76
C LEU A 40 -40.19 -9.38 -7.70
N SER A 41 -40.76 -8.31 -7.16
CA SER A 41 -40.05 -7.04 -6.92
C SER A 41 -38.84 -7.24 -5.99
N ASP A 42 -39.01 -7.99 -4.90
CA ASP A 42 -37.93 -8.29 -3.96
C ASP A 42 -36.83 -9.14 -4.61
N GLN A 43 -37.20 -10.10 -5.46
CA GLN A 43 -36.25 -10.91 -6.23
C GLN A 43 -35.45 -10.05 -7.22
N ILE A 44 -36.12 -9.16 -7.97
CA ILE A 44 -35.46 -8.22 -8.89
C ILE A 44 -34.50 -7.30 -8.13
N PHE A 45 -34.92 -6.79 -6.97
CA PHE A 45 -34.05 -5.96 -6.15
C PHE A 45 -32.80 -6.72 -5.70
N LYS A 46 -32.95 -7.96 -5.20
CA LYS A 46 -31.81 -8.80 -4.82
C LYS A 46 -30.86 -9.08 -5.99
N GLN A 47 -31.40 -9.40 -7.16
CA GLN A 47 -30.61 -9.63 -8.37
C GLN A 47 -29.82 -8.38 -8.78
N ARG A 48 -30.41 -7.18 -8.65
CA ARG A 48 -29.71 -5.93 -8.92
C ARG A 48 -28.56 -5.70 -7.95
N VAL A 49 -28.78 -5.94 -6.66
CA VAL A 49 -27.73 -5.82 -5.64
C VAL A 49 -26.59 -6.79 -5.93
N GLU A 50 -26.90 -8.04 -6.27
CA GLU A 50 -25.89 -9.05 -6.63
C GLU A 50 -25.11 -8.66 -7.90
N LEU A 51 -25.77 -8.12 -8.91
CA LEU A 51 -25.11 -7.62 -10.13
C LEU A 51 -24.19 -6.45 -9.84
N GLU A 52 -24.60 -5.51 -8.98
CA GLU A 52 -23.76 -4.38 -8.58
C GLU A 52 -22.52 -4.89 -7.83
N GLU A 53 -22.69 -5.83 -6.90
CA GLU A 53 -21.57 -6.43 -6.16
C GLU A 53 -20.59 -7.15 -7.11
N LEU A 54 -21.09 -7.90 -8.10
CA LEU A 54 -20.25 -8.54 -9.11
C LEU A 54 -19.52 -7.51 -9.98
N TYR A 55 -20.17 -6.40 -10.31
CA TYR A 55 -19.57 -5.31 -11.07
C TYR A 55 -18.44 -4.63 -10.30
N GLU A 56 -18.66 -4.30 -9.02
CA GLU A 56 -17.64 -3.75 -8.14
C GLU A 56 -16.44 -4.70 -7.99
N ARG A 57 -16.70 -5.99 -7.75
CA ARG A 57 -15.63 -7.02 -7.71
C ARG A 57 -14.84 -7.07 -9.01
N GLY A 58 -15.51 -6.96 -10.16
CA GLY A 58 -14.87 -6.91 -11.47
C GLY A 58 -13.97 -5.67 -11.65
N GLN A 59 -14.41 -4.50 -11.17
CA GLN A 59 -13.59 -3.30 -11.18
C GLN A 59 -12.35 -3.43 -10.29
N VAL A 60 -12.52 -3.94 -9.07
CA VAL A 60 -11.40 -4.18 -8.15
C VAL A 60 -10.40 -5.15 -8.78
N LEU A 61 -10.86 -6.27 -9.34
CA LEU A 61 -9.98 -7.22 -10.01
C LEU A 61 -9.20 -6.58 -11.17
N LYS A 62 -9.89 -5.80 -12.01
CA LYS A 62 -9.26 -5.07 -13.12
C LYS A 62 -8.19 -4.11 -12.62
N GLN A 63 -8.47 -3.37 -11.55
CA GLN A 63 -7.53 -2.44 -10.94
C GLN A 63 -6.32 -3.19 -10.35
N THR A 64 -6.55 -4.29 -9.63
CA THR A 64 -5.48 -5.13 -9.09
C THR A 64 -4.59 -5.73 -10.18
N LEU A 65 -5.18 -6.18 -11.29
CA LEU A 65 -4.41 -6.69 -12.43
C LEU A 65 -3.55 -5.59 -13.05
N LYS A 66 -4.10 -4.38 -13.21
CA LYS A 66 -3.35 -3.23 -13.72
C LYS A 66 -2.17 -2.89 -12.81
N GLU A 67 -2.40 -2.76 -11.51
CA GLU A 67 -1.34 -2.49 -10.52
C GLU A 67 -0.28 -3.60 -10.50
N TYR A 68 -0.71 -4.86 -10.62
CA TYR A 68 0.21 -6.00 -10.73
C TYR A 68 1.08 -5.92 -11.98
N GLU A 69 0.50 -5.60 -13.15
CA GLU A 69 1.23 -5.44 -14.40
C GLU A 69 2.21 -4.26 -14.36
N GLU A 70 1.87 -3.18 -13.65
CA GLU A 70 2.74 -2.03 -13.45
C GLU A 70 3.91 -2.33 -12.50
N ILE A 71 3.69 -3.11 -11.43
CA ILE A 71 4.71 -3.42 -10.41
C ILE A 71 5.61 -4.59 -10.84
N LYS A 72 5.08 -5.59 -11.55
CA LYS A 72 5.81 -6.79 -11.99
C LYS A 72 7.17 -6.51 -12.64
N PRO A 73 7.34 -5.55 -13.56
CA PRO A 73 8.65 -5.27 -14.16
C PRO A 73 9.65 -4.62 -13.20
N ILE A 74 9.19 -4.04 -12.08
CA ILE A 74 10.04 -3.36 -11.09
C ILE A 74 10.65 -4.38 -10.10
N ILE A 75 9.97 -5.51 -9.87
CA ILE A 75 10.40 -6.56 -8.92
C ILE A 75 11.83 -7.10 -9.20
N PRO A 76 12.22 -7.41 -10.46
CA PRO A 76 13.59 -7.83 -10.74
C PRO A 76 14.64 -6.78 -10.37
N THR A 77 14.37 -5.49 -10.61
CA THR A 77 15.25 -4.39 -10.23
C THR A 77 15.40 -4.28 -8.71
N LEU A 78 14.28 -4.40 -7.98
CA LEU A 78 14.29 -4.45 -6.51
C LEU A 78 15.02 -5.68 -5.96
N ASN A 79 15.13 -6.78 -6.69
CA ASN A 79 15.92 -7.93 -6.25
C ASN A 79 17.43 -7.71 -6.37
N GLN A 80 17.87 -6.76 -7.20
CA GLN A 80 19.29 -6.47 -7.43
C GLN A 80 19.87 -5.53 -6.38
N ILE A 81 19.04 -4.72 -5.70
CA ILE A 81 19.52 -3.77 -4.68
C ILE A 81 19.87 -4.42 -3.33
N TYR A 82 19.46 -5.67 -3.11
CA TYR A 82 19.76 -6.39 -1.88
C TYR A 82 21.14 -7.02 -1.91
N LEU A 83 21.79 -7.06 -0.75
CA LEU A 83 23.04 -7.79 -0.58
C LEU A 83 22.80 -9.31 -0.66
N MET A 84 23.63 -10.01 -1.42
CA MET A 84 23.69 -11.47 -1.39
C MET A 84 24.63 -11.90 -0.27
N LYS A 85 24.22 -12.89 0.54
CA LYS A 85 25.08 -13.48 1.57
C LYS A 85 26.32 -14.08 0.91
N GLY A 86 27.50 -13.76 1.43
CA GLY A 86 28.80 -14.15 0.85
C GLY A 86 29.33 -13.17 -0.20
N ASN A 87 28.58 -12.12 -0.54
CA ASN A 87 29.00 -11.08 -1.49
C ASN A 87 29.19 -9.71 -0.81
N GLU A 88 29.39 -9.70 0.50
CA GLU A 88 29.61 -8.48 1.30
C GLU A 88 30.90 -7.77 0.88
N LEU A 89 31.91 -8.52 0.43
CA LEU A 89 33.16 -7.96 -0.07
C LEU A 89 32.95 -7.12 -1.34
N GLU A 90 32.07 -7.55 -2.25
CA GLU A 90 31.73 -6.75 -3.45
C GLU A 90 31.08 -5.42 -3.06
N PHE A 91 30.22 -5.43 -2.06
CA PHE A 91 29.64 -4.20 -1.51
C PHE A 91 30.72 -3.28 -0.93
N ILE A 92 31.60 -3.81 -0.06
CA ILE A 92 32.67 -3.03 0.58
C ILE A 92 33.57 -2.40 -0.48
N THR A 93 34.04 -3.20 -1.45
CA THR A 93 34.90 -2.71 -2.54
C THR A 93 34.22 -1.67 -3.42
N THR A 94 32.90 -1.77 -3.62
CA THR A 94 32.12 -0.77 -4.38
C THR A 94 32.04 0.57 -3.61
N VAL A 95 31.79 0.54 -2.30
CA VAL A 95 31.75 1.75 -1.47
C VAL A 95 33.14 2.38 -1.35
N GLU A 96 34.20 1.57 -1.23
CA GLU A 96 35.59 2.05 -1.25
C GLU A 96 35.94 2.71 -2.59
N LYS A 97 35.49 2.14 -3.71
CA LYS A 97 35.66 2.74 -5.03
C LYS A 97 34.93 4.08 -5.14
N ALA A 98 33.69 4.19 -4.66
CA ALA A 98 32.95 5.45 -4.64
C ALA A 98 33.67 6.55 -3.83
N ALA A 99 34.32 6.18 -2.73
CA ALA A 99 35.15 7.09 -1.94
C ALA A 99 36.39 7.55 -2.70
N ALA A 100 37.08 6.61 -3.38
CA ALA A 100 38.25 6.92 -4.20
C ALA A 100 37.90 7.85 -5.38
N ASP A 101 36.80 7.58 -6.09
CA ASP A 101 36.32 8.38 -7.23
C ASP A 101 35.92 9.80 -6.80
N SER A 102 35.42 9.95 -5.56
CA SER A 102 35.08 11.25 -4.96
C SER A 102 36.27 12.00 -4.36
N GLY A 103 37.44 11.34 -4.25
CA GLY A 103 38.66 11.91 -3.68
C GLY A 103 38.58 12.17 -2.17
N VAL A 104 37.79 11.36 -1.44
CA VAL A 104 37.67 11.42 0.03
C VAL A 104 38.40 10.24 0.68
N THR A 105 38.92 10.44 1.89
CA THR A 105 39.47 9.35 2.70
C THR A 105 38.34 8.69 3.48
N HIS A 106 38.16 7.39 3.33
CA HIS A 106 37.08 6.62 3.94
C HIS A 106 37.63 5.52 4.85
N ASP A 107 37.03 5.35 6.03
CA ASP A 107 37.20 4.20 6.93
C ASP A 107 35.83 3.56 7.22
N LEU A 108 35.69 2.27 6.92
CA LEU A 108 34.47 1.47 7.08
C LEU A 108 34.57 0.59 8.33
N LYS A 109 33.62 0.74 9.25
CA LYS A 109 33.49 -0.14 10.42
C LYS A 109 32.17 -0.90 10.37
N LEU A 110 32.27 -2.21 10.17
CA LEU A 110 31.13 -3.11 10.27
C LEU A 110 30.73 -3.25 11.75
N ALA A 111 29.44 -3.06 12.05
CA ALA A 111 28.93 -3.41 13.37
C ALA A 111 28.88 -4.93 13.50
N THR A 112 29.33 -5.46 14.63
CA THR A 112 29.29 -6.90 14.89
C THR A 112 27.84 -7.35 14.99
N THR A 113 27.36 -8.08 13.97
CA THR A 113 26.06 -8.75 14.05
C THR A 113 26.13 -9.82 15.12
N ASP A 114 25.30 -9.73 16.15
CA ASP A 114 25.16 -10.77 17.17
C ASP A 114 24.77 -12.08 16.46
N PRO A 115 25.62 -13.14 16.49
CA PRO A 115 25.34 -14.40 15.78
C PRO A 115 24.08 -15.11 16.29
N LYS A 116 23.54 -14.72 17.46
CA LYS A 116 22.27 -15.24 17.99
C LYS A 116 21.05 -14.53 17.41
N LYS A 117 21.22 -13.36 16.78
CA LYS A 117 20.17 -12.66 16.06
C LYS A 117 20.40 -12.84 14.56
N ASN A 118 19.58 -13.69 13.93
CA ASN A 118 19.54 -13.80 12.48
C ASN A 118 18.95 -12.51 11.89
N THR A 119 19.75 -11.44 11.83
CA THR A 119 19.33 -10.17 11.24
C THR A 119 19.68 -10.19 9.77
N ASN A 120 18.70 -10.02 8.89
CA ASN A 120 18.90 -9.78 7.46
C ASN A 120 19.39 -8.35 7.18
N GLN A 121 20.22 -7.80 8.08
CA GLN A 121 20.73 -6.44 8.04
C GLN A 121 22.23 -6.43 8.24
N LEU A 122 22.91 -5.58 7.47
CA LEU A 122 24.31 -5.22 7.63
C LEU A 122 24.34 -3.77 8.12
N GLN A 123 24.71 -3.57 9.37
CA GLN A 123 24.89 -2.23 9.94
C GLN A 123 26.37 -1.86 9.89
N TYR A 124 26.65 -0.63 9.48
CA TYR A 124 28.02 -0.15 9.35
C TYR A 124 28.12 1.36 9.58
N GLN A 125 29.31 1.77 9.99
CA GLN A 125 29.69 3.16 10.15
C GLN A 125 30.72 3.53 9.09
N LEU A 126 30.42 4.57 8.32
CA LEU A 126 31.33 5.17 7.35
C LEU A 126 31.93 6.42 8.00
N GLN A 127 33.24 6.49 8.10
CA GLN A 127 33.94 7.70 8.52
C GLN A 127 34.67 8.29 7.32
N VAL A 128 34.32 9.52 6.95
CA VAL A 128 34.80 10.18 5.74
C VAL A 128 35.51 11.47 6.12
N ASN A 129 36.69 11.71 5.55
CA ASN A 129 37.44 12.94 5.71
C ASN A 129 37.69 13.57 4.34
N GLY A 130 37.40 14.86 4.19
CA GLY A 130 37.59 15.60 2.95
C GLY A 130 37.00 17.00 3.02
N ASP A 131 36.96 17.70 1.89
CA ASP A 131 36.22 18.97 1.78
C ASP A 131 34.71 18.69 1.61
N LEU A 132 33.87 19.66 2.00
CA LEU A 132 32.41 19.57 1.89
C LEU A 132 31.97 19.22 0.46
N ILE A 133 32.58 19.83 -0.56
CA ILE A 133 32.23 19.55 -1.97
C ILE A 133 32.50 18.08 -2.33
N LYS A 134 33.63 17.53 -1.85
CA LYS A 134 33.99 16.13 -2.07
C LYS A 134 33.08 15.18 -1.30
N PHE A 135 32.66 15.57 -0.08
CA PHE A 135 31.69 14.81 0.70
C PHE A 135 30.31 14.75 0.05
N ILE A 136 29.81 15.88 -0.49
CA ILE A 136 28.54 15.89 -1.23
C ILE A 136 28.63 15.03 -2.49
N ARG A 137 29.77 15.06 -3.20
CA ARG A 137 30.02 14.16 -4.34
C ARG A 137 29.99 12.70 -3.91
N TYR A 138 30.64 12.37 -2.79
CA TYR A 138 30.62 11.02 -2.23
C TYR A 138 29.21 10.55 -1.89
N LEU A 139 28.37 11.41 -1.31
CA LEU A 139 26.96 11.07 -1.07
C LEU A 139 26.19 10.78 -2.36
N ALA A 140 26.43 11.58 -3.42
CA ALA A 140 25.80 11.35 -4.72
C ALA A 140 26.26 10.04 -5.38
N GLU A 141 27.56 9.72 -5.30
CA GLU A 141 28.09 8.44 -5.77
C GLU A 141 27.48 7.27 -5.00
N LEU A 142 27.37 7.40 -3.68
CA LEU A 142 26.81 6.37 -2.79
C LEU A 142 25.31 6.12 -3.05
N GLU A 143 24.56 7.17 -3.40
CA GLU A 143 23.16 7.08 -3.83
C GLU A 143 23.01 6.41 -5.21
N SER A 144 24.01 6.56 -6.09
CA SER A 144 23.99 5.97 -7.43
C SER A 144 24.36 4.48 -7.47
N LEU A 145 24.79 3.91 -6.34
CA LEU A 145 25.20 2.51 -6.27
C LEU A 145 24.01 1.57 -6.55
N ASN A 146 24.33 0.41 -7.12
CA ASN A 146 23.34 -0.66 -7.34
C ASN A 146 22.89 -1.36 -6.05
N PHE A 147 23.23 -0.83 -4.87
CA PHE A 147 22.91 -1.41 -3.57
C PHE A 147 22.02 -0.46 -2.78
N TYR A 148 21.04 -1.01 -2.08
CA TYR A 148 20.22 -0.22 -1.18
C TYR A 148 21.00 0.09 0.10
N VAL A 149 21.31 1.37 0.27
CA VAL A 149 21.96 1.92 1.45
C VAL A 149 21.01 2.87 2.15
N ASN A 150 20.64 2.54 3.38
CA ASN A 150 19.84 3.41 4.22
C ASN A 150 20.76 4.17 5.18
N ILE A 151 20.91 5.48 4.99
CA ILE A 151 21.69 6.34 5.89
C ILE A 151 20.78 6.81 7.03
N ASN A 152 20.99 6.26 8.22
CA ASN A 152 20.18 6.57 9.41
C ASN A 152 20.60 7.88 10.08
N THR A 153 21.89 8.23 10.03
CA THR A 153 22.42 9.41 10.72
C THR A 153 23.66 9.91 10.00
N ILE A 154 23.74 11.22 9.82
CA ILE A 154 24.93 11.92 9.34
C ILE A 154 25.38 12.88 10.44
N ARG A 155 26.64 12.76 10.88
CA ARG A 155 27.27 13.70 11.81
C ARG A 155 28.41 14.39 11.10
N LEU A 156 28.38 15.71 11.05
CA LEU A 156 29.45 16.53 10.47
C LEU A 156 30.17 17.27 11.59
N SER A 157 31.50 17.24 11.53
CA SER A 157 32.37 17.99 12.41
C SER A 157 33.50 18.63 11.61
N SER A 158 33.81 19.87 11.93
CA SER A 158 35.07 20.49 11.49
C SER A 158 36.11 20.24 12.59
N PRO A 159 37.35 19.81 12.27
CA PRO A 159 38.42 19.70 13.24
C PRO A 159 38.66 21.10 13.84
N ALA A 160 38.30 21.27 15.12
CA ALA A 160 38.44 22.54 15.81
C ALA A 160 39.92 22.90 15.95
N GLY A 161 40.36 23.92 15.20
CA GLY A 161 41.71 24.45 15.23
C GLY A 161 41.97 25.58 14.22
N SER A 162 41.18 25.72 13.16
CA SER A 162 41.27 26.85 12.23
C SER A 162 40.29 27.96 12.61
N SER A 163 40.81 28.98 13.31
CA SER A 163 40.15 30.28 13.41
C SER A 163 39.74 30.76 12.02
N ILE A 164 38.44 30.95 11.78
CA ILE A 164 37.94 31.56 10.55
C ILE A 164 38.36 33.04 10.58
N GLN A 165 39.57 33.33 10.09
CA GLN A 165 39.92 34.68 9.66
C GLN A 165 39.32 34.86 8.26
N SER A 166 38.24 35.63 8.24
CA SER A 166 37.52 36.11 7.07
C SER A 166 38.46 36.92 6.15
N ASN A 167 39.29 36.26 5.33
CA ASN A 167 39.79 36.85 4.08
C ASN A 167 40.40 35.90 3.04
N GLN A 168 40.06 34.61 3.03
CA GLN A 168 40.49 33.71 1.96
C GLN A 168 39.29 32.84 1.55
N ILE A 169 38.70 33.17 0.39
CA ILE A 169 37.84 32.24 -0.34
C ILE A 169 38.78 31.20 -0.94
N GLY A 170 39.14 30.21 -0.13
CA GLY A 170 40.08 29.14 -0.44
C GLY A 170 39.60 27.85 0.20
N THR A 171 39.16 26.94 -0.66
CA THR A 171 38.60 25.61 -0.42
C THR A 171 39.58 24.66 0.27
N ASP A 172 39.69 24.69 1.60
CA ASP A 172 40.35 23.61 2.35
C ASP A 172 39.90 23.54 3.82
N SER A 173 38.58 23.65 4.05
CA SER A 173 38.03 23.28 5.34
C SER A 173 37.95 21.76 5.41
N ALA A 174 38.93 21.14 6.07
CA ALA A 174 38.88 19.72 6.37
C ALA A 174 37.58 19.43 7.13
N LEU A 175 36.74 18.58 6.58
CA LEU A 175 35.47 18.14 7.15
C LEU A 175 35.58 16.65 7.48
N GLN A 176 35.12 16.30 8.67
CA GLN A 176 34.97 14.92 9.10
C GLN A 176 33.48 14.61 9.18
N ALA A 177 33.04 13.61 8.42
CA ALA A 177 31.68 13.09 8.45
C ALA A 177 31.65 11.67 8.99
N ILE A 178 30.65 11.36 9.81
CA ILE A 178 30.35 10.01 10.26
C ILE A 178 28.93 9.69 9.82
N LEU A 179 28.78 8.63 9.03
CA LEU A 179 27.50 8.12 8.57
C LEU A 179 27.23 6.77 9.24
N LEU A 180 26.06 6.63 9.85
CA LEU A 180 25.55 5.35 10.30
C LEU A 180 24.56 4.86 9.25
N ALA A 181 24.85 3.71 8.66
CA ALA A 181 24.08 3.18 7.55
C ALA A 181 23.76 1.71 7.73
N THR A 182 22.66 1.29 7.10
CA THR A 182 22.15 -0.06 7.13
C THR A 182 21.83 -0.51 5.70
N SER A 183 22.32 -1.69 5.33
CA SER A 183 21.94 -2.39 4.11
C SER A 183 21.26 -3.70 4.45
N PHE A 184 20.48 -4.24 3.52
CA PHE A 184 19.63 -5.41 3.77
C PHE A 184 20.08 -6.59 2.92
N PHE A 185 20.15 -7.75 3.54
CA PHE A 185 20.35 -9.01 2.83
C PHE A 185 19.05 -9.44 2.16
N LYS A 186 19.18 -10.10 1.02
CA LYS A 186 18.05 -10.72 0.34
C LYS A 186 17.35 -11.71 1.32
N PRO A 187 16.02 -11.60 1.49
CA PRO A 187 15.27 -12.50 2.37
C PRO A 187 15.31 -13.96 1.91
#